data_AF-A0A7Y3HPW3-F1
#
_entry.id   AF-A0A7Y3HPW3-F1
#
_cell.length_a   1.000
_cell.length_b   1.000
_cell.length_c   1.000
_cell.angle_alpha   90.00
_cell.angle_beta   90.00
_cell.angle_gamma   90.00
#
_symmetry.space_group_name_H-M   'P 1'
#
loop_
_entity.id
_entity.type
_entity.pdbx_description
1 polymer ?
#
loop_
_entity_poly.entity_id
_entity_poly.type
_entity_poly.pdbx_seq_one_letter_code
_entity_poly.pdbx_strand_id
1 'polypeptide(L)' 'MKILLTGATGYIGKRILPVLVQNGHHVVCCARDKKRFNAPASLLPNISVIEVDFLKRDTLSA' A
#
# COMPACT_ATOMS: atom_id res chain seq x y z
N MET A 1 -12.81 -2.47 6.70
CA MET A 1 -13.02 -1.71 5.43
C MET A 1 -11.81 -1.92 4.52
N LYS A 2 -11.91 -1.62 3.22
CA LYS A 2 -10.79 -1.69 2.26
C LYS A 2 -10.25 -0.27 2.01
N ILE A 3 -8.96 -0.05 2.22
CA ILE A 3 -8.34 1.30 2.16
C ILE A 3 -7.23 1.32 1.11
N LEU A 4 -7.24 2.31 0.21
CA LEU A 4 -6.14 2.56 -0.71
C LEU A 4 -5.12 3.50 -0.04
N LEU A 5 -3.90 3.02 0.17
CA LEU A 5 -2.83 3.78 0.80
C LEU A 5 -1.81 4.23 -0.26
N THR A 6 -1.89 5.49 -0.64
CA THR A 6 -0.87 6.14 -1.47
C THR A 6 0.38 6.43 -0.63
N GLY A 7 1.55 6.48 -1.26
CA GLY A 7 2.80 6.75 -0.54
C GLY A 7 3.16 5.68 0.49
N ALA A 8 2.69 4.43 0.31
CA ALA A 8 2.88 3.33 1.26
C ALA A 8 4.36 2.97 1.49
N THR A 9 5.25 3.28 0.54
CA THR A 9 6.70 3.11 0.69
C THR A 9 7.39 4.27 1.43
N GLY A 10 6.70 5.41 1.61
CA GLY A 10 7.22 6.62 2.22
C GLY A 10 7.16 6.61 3.75
N TYR A 11 7.73 7.65 4.36
CA TYR A 11 7.82 7.77 5.82
C TYR A 11 6.46 7.68 6.52
N ILE A 12 5.47 8.43 6.01
CA ILE A 12 4.12 8.50 6.59
C ILE A 12 3.39 7.17 6.35
N GLY A 13 3.39 6.67 5.11
CA GLY A 13 2.70 5.44 4.74
C GLY A 13 3.15 4.23 5.56
N LYS A 14 4.46 4.08 5.79
CA LYS A 14 5.02 3.00 6.61
C LYS A 14 4.55 3.00 8.06
N ARG A 15 4.26 4.18 8.62
CA ARG A 15 3.75 4.33 9.99
C ARG A 15 2.24 4.15 10.08
N ILE A 16 1.50 4.61 9.07
CA ILE A 16 0.04 4.47 9.01
C ILE A 16 -0.37 3.01 8.73
N LEU A 17 0.35 2.31 7.86
CA LEU A 17 0.03 0.93 7.46
C LEU A 17 -0.24 -0.03 8.63
N PRO A 18 0.66 -0.19 9.63
CA PRO A 18 0.42 -1.11 10.74
C PRO A 18 -0.80 -0.69 11.58
N VAL A 19 -1.05 0.60 11.75
CA VAL A 19 -2.21 1.09 12.52
C VAL A 19 -3.52 0.75 11.80
N LEU A 20 -3.57 0.92 10.48
CA LEU A 20 -4.74 0.54 9.69
C LEU A 20 -5.00 -0.97 9.74
N VAL A 21 -3.96 -1.79 9.63
CA VAL A 21 -4.08 -3.25 9.72
C VAL A 21 -4.52 -3.68 11.13
N GLN A 22 -3.95 -3.09 12.19
CA GLN A 22 -4.35 -3.35 13.58
C GLN A 22 -5.82 -3.00 13.85
N ASN A 23 -6.34 -1.98 13.18
CA ASN A 23 -7.75 -1.59 13.24
C ASN A 23 -8.67 -2.48 12.37
N GLY A 24 -8.18 -3.63 11.86
CA GLY A 24 -8.96 -4.59 11.10
C GLY A 24 -9.29 -4.15 9.68
N HIS A 25 -8.47 -3.30 9.07
CA HIS A 25 -8.64 -2.89 7.68
C HIS A 25 -7.74 -3.70 6.73
N HIS A 26 -8.27 -4.00 5.54
CA HIS A 26 -7.46 -4.52 4.44
C HIS A 26 -6.88 -3.33 3.66
N VAL A 27 -5.55 -3.25 3.55
CA VAL A 27 -4.88 -2.08 2.96
C VAL A 27 -4.29 -2.41 1.60
N VAL A 28 -4.70 -1.67 0.58
CA VAL A 28 -4.14 -1.73 -0.76
C VAL A 28 -3.03 -0.68 -0.86
N CYS A 29 -1.78 -1.12 -0.81
CA CYS A 29 -0.59 -0.28 -0.86
C CYS A 29 -0.20 0.04 -2.30
N CYS A 30 -0.11 1.33 -2.63
CA CYS A 30 0.43 1.77 -3.92
C CYS A 30 1.96 1.87 -3.86
N ALA A 31 2.64 1.26 -4.83
CA ALA A 31 4.06 1.44 -5.08
C ALA A 31 4.31 1.69 -6.56
N ARG A 32 5.37 2.42 -6.92
CA ARG A 32 5.79 2.56 -8.33
C ARG A 32 6.52 1.32 -8.86
N ASP A 33 7.01 0.48 -7.96
CA ASP A 33 7.67 -0.78 -8.23
C ASP A 33 7.36 -1.71 -7.07
N LYS A 34 6.61 -2.79 -7.32
CA LYS A 34 6.21 -3.75 -6.29
C LYS A 34 7.40 -4.43 -5.62
N LYS A 35 8.52 -4.63 -6.34
CA LYS A 35 9.72 -5.31 -5.81
C LYS A 35 10.39 -4.51 -4.70
N ARG A 36 10.17 -3.20 -4.66
CA ARG A 36 10.72 -2.29 -3.65
C ARG A 36 9.84 -2.14 -2.42
N PHE A 37 8.62 -2.69 -2.46
CA PHE A 37 7.72 -2.67 -1.32
C PHE A 37 8.09 -3.77 -0.33
N ASN A 38 8.49 -3.36 0.87
CA ASN A 38 8.81 -4.27 1.96
C ASN A 38 7.91 -3.98 3.15
N ALA A 39 7.21 -5.00 3.63
CA ALA A 39 6.39 -4.95 4.83
C ALA A 39 6.73 -6.15 5.74
N PRO A 40 6.55 -6.03 7.06
CA PRO A 40 6.67 -7.15 7.98
C PRO A 40 5.76 -8.31 7.57
N ALA A 41 6.23 -9.54 7.77
CA ALA A 41 5.46 -10.75 7.45
C ALA A 41 4.08 -10.79 8.12
N SER A 42 3.96 -10.20 9.32
CA SER A 42 2.70 -10.08 10.06
C SER A 42 1.64 -9.23 9.36
N LEU A 43 2.02 -8.32 8.47
CA LEU A 43 1.08 -7.47 7.75
C LEU A 43 0.65 -8.07 6.41
N LEU A 44 1.44 -9.00 5.84
CA LEU A 44 1.20 -9.56 4.50
C LEU A 44 -0.21 -10.13 4.29
N PRO A 45 -0.84 -10.83 5.26
CA PRO A 45 -2.20 -11.36 5.08
C PRO A 45 -3.28 -10.28 4.91
N ASN A 46 -3.03 -9.06 5.41
CA ASN A 46 -4.03 -7.98 5.48
C ASN A 46 -3.72 -6.84 4.50
N ILE A 47 -2.78 -7.05 3.58
CA ILE A 47 -2.39 -6.04 2.59
C ILE A 47 -2.37 -6.62 1.17
N SER A 48 -2.52 -5.74 0.19
CA SER A 48 -2.26 -6.04 -1.21
C SER A 48 -1.40 -4.94 -1.79
N VAL A 49 -0.51 -5.27 -2.72
CA VAL A 49 0.37 -4.27 -3.35
C VAL A 49 0.02 -4.13 -4.81
N ILE A 50 -0.31 -2.91 -5.23
CA ILE A 50 -0.55 -2.56 -6.64
C ILE A 50 0.57 -1.65 -7.14
N GLU A 51 0.88 -1.79 -8.43
CA GLU A 51 1.84 -0.92 -9.08
C GLU A 51 1.07 0.25 -9.68
N VAL A 52 1.43 1.46 -9.29
CA VAL A 52 0.78 2.71 -9.73
C VAL A 52 1.84 3.80 -9.78
N ASP A 53 1.82 4.59 -10.84
CA ASP A 53 2.58 5.82 -10.96
C ASP A 53 1.61 7.00 -11.17
N PHE A 54 1.39 7.80 -10.14
CA PHE A 54 0.44 8.93 -10.19
C PHE A 54 0.82 10.01 -11.22
N LEU A 55 2.03 9.98 -11.77
CA LEU A 55 2.45 10.86 -12.87
C LEU A 55 2.15 10.26 -14.26
N LYS A 56 1.75 8.98 -14.35
CA LYS A 56 1.43 8.28 -15.59
C LYS A 56 -0.04 7.89 -15.61
N ARG A 57 -0.83 8.62 -16.40
CA ARG A 57 -2.29 8.45 -16.48
C ARG A 57 -2.71 7.02 -16.83
N ASP A 58 -1.98 6.35 -17.71
CA ASP A 58 -2.28 4.97 -18.12
C ASP A 58 -2.15 3.94 -16.99
N THR A 59 -1.48 4.31 -15.88
CA THR A 59 -1.41 3.45 -14.68
C THR A 59 -2.58 3.66 -13.72
N LEU A 60 -3.48 4.61 -14.00
CA LEU A 60 -4.63 4.97 -13.14
C LEU A 60 -5.96 4.38 -13.63
N SER A 61 -5.98 3.77 -14.82
CA SER A 61 -7.15 3.09 -15.37
C SER A 61 -7.35 1.71 -14.74
N ALA A 62 -8.62 1.36 -14.52
CA ALA A 62 -9.07 0.05 -14.03
C ALA A 62 -9.15 -0.99 -15.14
#